data_AF-A0A453HS47-F1
#
_entry.id   AF-A0A453HS47-F1
#
_cell.length_a   1.000
_cell.length_b   1.000
_cell.length_c   1.000
_cell.angle_alpha   90.00
_cell.angle_beta   90.00
_cell.angle_gamma   90.00
#
_symmetry.space_group_name_H-M   'P 1'
#
loop_
_entity.id
_entity.type
_entity.pdbx_description
1 polymer ?
#
loop_
_entity_poly.entity_id
_entity_poly.type
_entity_poly.pdbx_seq_one_letter_code
_entity_poly.pdbx_strand_id
1 'polypeptide(L)'
;WAVWPLYWAAQGTMFWALFVLGHDCGHGSFSDSGTLNSVVGHLLHTFILVPYNGWRISHRTHHQNHGHIDKDESWHPITENLYKEMEPSTKKLRFSLPYPLLAFPVYLWYRSPGKNGSHFNPSSDLFSPKERLDVIVSTTCWFTMIALLIAMACVFGLVPVLKLYGVPYAVFVMWLDLVTYLHHHGHQDLPWYRGERNGATSVVA
;
A
#
# COMPACT_ATOMS: atom_id res chain seq x y z
N TRP A 1 9.74 30.47 -4.58
CA TRP A 1 9.96 29.19 -5.29
C TRP A 1 10.79 28.19 -4.48
N ALA A 2 11.87 28.60 -3.81
CA ALA A 2 12.75 27.71 -3.04
C ALA A 2 12.11 26.98 -1.84
N VAL A 3 10.98 27.45 -1.30
CA VAL A 3 10.32 26.84 -0.12
C VAL A 3 9.48 25.61 -0.49
N TRP A 4 9.05 25.49 -1.75
CA TRP A 4 8.16 24.39 -2.18
C TRP A 4 8.77 22.99 -1.96
N PRO A 5 10.03 22.72 -2.34
CA PRO A 5 10.64 21.42 -2.05
C PRO A 5 10.69 21.07 -0.56
N LEU A 6 10.99 22.04 0.31
CA LEU A 6 10.99 21.83 1.76
C LEU A 6 9.58 21.52 2.28
N TYR A 7 8.58 22.27 1.81
CA TYR A 7 7.18 21.99 2.11
C TYR A 7 6.76 20.59 1.63
N TRP A 8 7.11 20.20 0.40
CA TRP A 8 6.73 18.89 -0.14
C TRP A 8 7.37 17.73 0.63
N ALA A 9 8.64 17.87 1.01
CA ALA A 9 9.32 16.89 1.85
C ALA A 9 8.64 16.78 3.21
N ALA A 10 8.42 17.90 3.91
CA ALA A 10 7.79 17.91 5.22
C ALA A 10 6.34 17.39 5.19
N GLN A 11 5.53 17.87 4.24
CA GLN A 11 4.13 17.49 4.11
C GLN A 11 3.98 16.02 3.70
N GLY A 12 4.81 15.54 2.79
CA GLY A 12 4.81 14.14 2.38
C GLY A 12 5.23 13.19 3.50
N THR A 13 6.23 13.58 4.31
CA THR A 13 6.58 12.86 5.55
C THR A 13 5.45 12.90 6.57
N MET A 14 4.69 13.99 6.65
CA MET A 14 3.50 14.03 7.51
C MET A 14 2.39 13.10 7.03
N PHE A 15 2.16 13.00 5.71
CA PHE A 15 1.25 12.00 5.14
C PHE A 15 1.70 10.56 5.44
N TRP A 16 3.01 10.30 5.43
CA TRP A 16 3.57 9.04 5.93
C TRP A 16 3.25 8.80 7.42
N ALA A 17 3.35 9.82 8.27
CA ALA A 17 2.93 9.69 9.67
C ALA A 17 1.44 9.36 9.82
N LEU A 18 0.55 9.94 8.98
CA LEU A 18 -0.87 9.57 8.95
C LEU A 18 -1.06 8.11 8.54
N PHE A 19 -0.25 7.61 7.61
CA PHE A 19 -0.27 6.20 7.22
C PHE A 19 0.08 5.30 8.40
N VAL A 20 1.16 5.60 9.13
CA VAL A 20 1.59 4.85 10.33
C VAL A 20 0.50 4.82 11.39
N LEU A 21 -0.16 5.95 11.67
CA LEU A 21 -1.27 5.99 12.63
C LEU A 21 -2.47 5.15 12.18
N GLY A 22 -2.84 5.21 10.90
CA GLY A 22 -3.89 4.35 10.36
C GLY A 22 -3.47 2.87 10.29
N HIS A 23 -2.19 2.57 10.11
CA HIS A 23 -1.62 1.22 10.21
C HIS A 23 -1.81 0.66 11.63
N ASP A 24 -1.53 1.45 12.66
CA ASP A 24 -1.71 1.05 14.06
C ASP A 24 -3.19 0.87 14.41
N CYS A 25 -4.08 1.69 13.84
CA CYS A 25 -5.52 1.44 13.89
C CYS A 25 -5.88 0.08 13.25
N GLY A 26 -5.26 -0.26 12.13
CA GLY A 26 -5.47 -1.52 11.42
C GLY A 26 -5.09 -2.76 12.25
N HIS A 27 -4.01 -2.64 13.01
CA HIS A 27 -3.54 -3.63 13.99
C HIS A 27 -4.34 -3.64 15.30
N GLY A 28 -5.05 -2.55 15.59
CA GLY A 28 -5.76 -2.35 16.85
C GLY A 28 -4.87 -1.90 18.01
N SER A 29 -3.64 -1.45 17.73
CA SER A 29 -2.69 -0.97 18.75
C SER A 29 -2.84 0.52 19.07
N PHE A 30 -3.58 1.28 18.26
CA PHE A 30 -3.83 2.71 18.49
C PHE A 30 -4.75 2.97 19.71
N SER A 31 -5.73 2.10 19.96
CA SER A 31 -6.67 2.19 21.08
C SER A 31 -7.27 0.82 21.42
N ASP A 32 -7.66 0.60 22.67
CA ASP A 32 -8.42 -0.59 23.09
C ASP A 32 -9.81 -0.68 22.43
N SER A 33 -10.34 0.43 21.90
CA SER A 33 -11.64 0.47 21.22
C SER A 33 -11.52 0.16 19.73
N GLY A 34 -12.02 -1.01 19.32
CA GLY A 34 -12.07 -1.41 17.90
C GLY A 34 -12.88 -0.44 17.03
N THR A 35 -13.96 0.15 17.57
CA THR A 35 -14.74 1.16 16.85
C THR A 35 -13.93 2.44 16.63
N LEU A 36 -13.20 2.89 17.66
CA LEU A 36 -12.36 4.08 17.53
C LEU A 36 -11.26 3.86 16.49
N ASN A 37 -10.59 2.70 16.52
CA ASN A 37 -9.60 2.33 15.51
C ASN A 37 -10.21 2.31 14.11
N SER A 38 -11.41 1.76 13.94
CA SER A 38 -12.08 1.74 12.64
C SER A 38 -12.37 3.15 12.12
N VAL A 39 -12.91 4.03 12.97
CA VAL A 39 -13.23 5.42 12.57
C VAL A 39 -11.96 6.20 12.25
N VAL A 40 -10.96 6.19 13.14
CA VAL A 40 -9.70 6.93 12.95
C VAL A 40 -8.95 6.38 11.74
N GLY A 41 -8.87 5.07 11.60
CA GLY A 41 -8.24 4.42 10.45
C GLY A 41 -8.86 4.84 9.12
N HIS A 42 -10.19 4.83 9.00
CA HIS A 42 -10.88 5.31 7.81
C HIS A 42 -10.58 6.78 7.53
N LEU A 43 -10.65 7.67 8.54
CA LEU A 43 -10.39 9.09 8.35
C LEU A 43 -8.97 9.35 7.84
N LEU A 44 -7.97 8.74 8.49
CA LEU A 44 -6.57 8.92 8.16
C LEU A 44 -6.23 8.36 6.78
N HIS A 45 -6.55 7.09 6.53
CA HIS A 45 -6.19 6.42 5.27
C HIS A 45 -6.96 6.97 4.07
N THR A 46 -8.24 7.31 4.24
CA THR A 46 -9.02 7.98 3.17
C THR A 46 -8.37 9.29 2.76
N PHE A 47 -7.93 10.10 3.72
CA PHE A 47 -7.29 11.38 3.44
C PHE A 47 -5.98 11.25 2.66
N ILE A 48 -5.29 10.11 2.73
CA ILE A 48 -4.08 9.81 1.95
C ILE A 48 -4.32 8.73 0.87
N LEU A 49 -5.56 8.62 0.37
CA LEU A 49 -5.92 7.73 -0.74
C LEU A 49 -5.51 6.25 -0.55
N VAL A 50 -5.61 5.74 0.68
CA VAL A 50 -5.48 4.32 1.00
C VAL A 50 -6.89 3.78 1.36
N PRO A 51 -7.40 2.72 0.70
CA PRO A 51 -8.66 2.11 1.09
C PRO A 51 -8.47 1.32 2.39
N TYR A 52 -8.83 1.93 3.53
CA TYR A 52 -8.48 1.43 4.87
C TYR A 52 -8.70 -0.08 5.07
N ASN A 53 -9.91 -0.60 4.92
CA ASN A 53 -10.19 -2.03 5.11
C ASN A 53 -9.55 -2.90 4.03
N GLY A 54 -9.56 -2.44 2.77
CA GLY A 54 -8.94 -3.16 1.67
C GLY A 54 -7.46 -3.42 1.96
N TRP A 55 -6.73 -2.36 2.34
CA TRP A 55 -5.34 -2.43 2.76
C TRP A 55 -5.16 -3.16 4.10
N ARG A 56 -5.97 -2.88 5.13
CA ARG A 56 -5.86 -3.51 6.45
C ARG A 56 -5.96 -5.04 6.38
N ILE A 57 -6.89 -5.57 5.58
CA ILE A 57 -7.09 -7.01 5.44
C ILE A 57 -5.91 -7.66 4.71
N SER A 58 -5.46 -7.07 3.59
CA SER A 58 -4.29 -7.59 2.87
C SER A 58 -3.01 -7.47 3.69
N HIS A 59 -2.87 -6.39 4.46
CA HIS A 59 -1.77 -6.14 5.38
C HIS A 59 -1.71 -7.15 6.53
N ARG A 60 -2.87 -7.51 7.10
CA ARG A 60 -2.96 -8.62 8.06
C ARG A 60 -2.49 -9.93 7.44
N THR A 61 -2.88 -10.22 6.18
CA THR A 61 -2.41 -11.41 5.45
C THR A 61 -0.89 -11.36 5.21
N HIS A 62 -0.34 -10.20 4.86
CA HIS A 62 1.10 -9.99 4.75
C HIS A 62 1.81 -10.32 6.07
N HIS A 63 1.41 -9.73 7.19
CA HIS A 63 2.04 -10.01 8.49
C HIS A 63 1.93 -11.48 8.94
N GLN A 64 0.83 -12.16 8.60
CA GLN A 64 0.67 -13.59 8.90
C GLN A 64 1.61 -14.48 8.07
N ASN A 65 2.03 -14.01 6.89
CA ASN A 65 2.78 -14.79 5.91
C ASN A 65 4.13 -14.16 5.54
N HIS A 66 4.62 -13.22 6.34
CA HIS A 66 5.82 -12.47 6.01
C HIS A 66 7.02 -13.41 5.85
N GLY A 67 7.76 -13.25 4.75
CA GLY A 67 8.88 -14.13 4.41
C GLY A 67 8.48 -15.48 3.82
N HIS A 68 7.19 -15.75 3.58
CA HIS A 68 6.75 -16.92 2.82
C HIS A 68 6.64 -16.58 1.33
N ILE A 69 7.40 -17.26 0.48
CA ILE A 69 7.56 -16.88 -0.94
C ILE A 69 6.24 -16.86 -1.73
N ASP A 70 5.32 -17.81 -1.45
CA ASP A 70 4.05 -17.92 -2.17
C ASP A 70 2.88 -17.14 -1.52
N LYS A 71 2.97 -16.86 -0.20
CA LYS A 71 1.84 -16.35 0.58
C LYS A 71 2.00 -14.87 0.95
N ASP A 72 3.22 -14.35 1.04
CA ASP A 72 3.45 -12.92 1.30
C ASP A 72 2.88 -12.06 0.16
N GLU A 73 2.22 -10.96 0.49
CA GLU A 73 1.48 -10.10 -0.44
C GLU A 73 2.35 -9.10 -1.20
N SER A 74 3.46 -8.67 -0.62
CA SER A 74 4.26 -7.57 -1.16
C SER A 74 5.74 -7.90 -1.19
N TRP A 75 6.46 -7.35 -2.17
CA TRP A 75 7.92 -7.39 -2.26
C TRP A 75 8.60 -8.77 -2.13
N HIS A 76 7.88 -9.85 -2.38
CA HIS A 76 8.45 -11.20 -2.38
C HIS A 76 9.32 -11.47 -3.64
N PRO A 77 10.29 -12.39 -3.57
CA PRO A 77 11.02 -12.87 -4.74
C PRO A 77 10.08 -13.42 -5.79
N ILE A 78 10.40 -13.16 -7.04
CA ILE A 78 9.67 -13.68 -8.20
C ILE A 78 10.46 -14.83 -8.81
N THR A 79 9.77 -15.84 -9.32
CA THR A 79 10.42 -16.93 -10.04
C THR A 79 10.93 -16.43 -11.41
N GLU A 80 11.96 -17.10 -11.94
CA GLU A 80 12.51 -16.76 -13.26
C GLU A 80 11.46 -16.87 -14.37
N ASN A 81 10.57 -17.87 -14.30
CA ASN A 81 9.49 -18.04 -15.27
C ASN A 81 8.51 -16.85 -15.23
N LEU A 82 8.07 -16.46 -14.03
CA LEU A 82 7.19 -15.30 -13.88
C LEU A 82 7.89 -14.01 -14.34
N TYR A 83 9.19 -13.86 -14.07
CA TYR A 83 9.98 -12.75 -14.62
C TYR A 83 9.93 -12.73 -16.14
N LYS A 84 10.18 -13.84 -16.82
CA LYS A 84 10.17 -13.89 -18.29
C LYS A 84 8.82 -13.50 -18.86
N GLU A 85 7.73 -13.99 -18.28
CA GLU A 85 6.34 -13.75 -18.71
C GLU A 85 5.81 -12.34 -18.40
N MET A 86 6.45 -11.59 -17.49
CA MET A 86 5.98 -10.24 -17.14
C MET A 86 6.09 -9.24 -18.30
N GLU A 87 5.06 -8.42 -18.40
CA GLU A 87 5.03 -7.23 -19.26
C GLU A 87 6.23 -6.30 -18.99
N PRO A 88 6.83 -5.68 -20.04
CA PRO A 88 7.96 -4.76 -19.87
C PRO A 88 7.67 -3.59 -18.94
N SER A 89 6.43 -3.09 -18.93
CA SER A 89 6.00 -2.01 -18.02
C SER A 89 6.03 -2.45 -16.56
N THR A 90 5.55 -3.66 -16.26
CA THR A 90 5.60 -4.25 -14.91
C THR A 90 7.03 -4.50 -14.46
N LYS A 91 7.90 -5.01 -15.34
CA LYS A 91 9.34 -5.16 -15.06
C LYS A 91 9.98 -3.81 -14.71
N LYS A 92 9.71 -2.79 -15.52
CA LYS A 92 10.21 -1.43 -15.31
C LYS A 92 9.71 -0.84 -14.00
N LEU A 93 8.42 -0.99 -13.70
CA LEU A 93 7.82 -0.52 -12.45
C LEU A 93 8.47 -1.19 -11.23
N ARG A 94 8.76 -2.49 -11.30
CA ARG A 94 9.25 -3.26 -10.16
C ARG A 94 10.78 -3.24 -9.97
N PHE A 95 11.56 -3.07 -11.04
CA PHE A 95 13.01 -3.29 -11.01
C PHE A 95 13.87 -2.12 -11.51
N SER A 96 13.28 -1.01 -11.98
CA SER A 96 14.05 0.11 -12.51
C SER A 96 13.81 1.38 -11.70
N LEU A 97 14.83 1.90 -11.01
CA LEU A 97 14.68 3.16 -10.29
C LEU A 97 14.29 4.32 -11.23
N PRO A 98 13.43 5.26 -10.79
CA PRO A 98 12.82 5.37 -9.47
C PRO A 98 11.44 4.69 -9.35
N TYR A 99 10.97 3.99 -10.39
CA TYR A 99 9.58 3.52 -10.50
C TYR A 99 9.10 2.59 -9.36
N PRO A 100 9.94 1.72 -8.76
CA PRO A 100 9.56 0.93 -7.58
C PRO A 100 9.04 1.76 -6.42
N LEU A 101 9.49 3.02 -6.29
CA LEU A 101 9.07 3.96 -5.24
C LEU A 101 7.69 4.59 -5.52
N LEU A 102 7.03 4.20 -6.61
CA LEU A 102 5.70 4.67 -7.01
C LEU A 102 4.75 3.49 -7.24
N ALA A 103 5.11 2.30 -6.76
CA ALA A 103 4.40 1.06 -7.02
C ALA A 103 3.13 0.92 -6.18
N PHE A 104 3.08 1.50 -4.98
CA PHE A 104 1.98 1.29 -4.03
C PHE A 104 0.58 1.59 -4.61
N PRO A 105 0.31 2.72 -5.30
CA PRO A 105 -1.00 2.94 -5.92
C PRO A 105 -1.37 1.86 -6.94
N VAL A 106 -0.40 1.38 -7.73
CA VAL A 106 -0.61 0.29 -8.70
C VAL A 106 -0.89 -1.03 -7.97
N TYR A 107 -0.17 -1.31 -6.89
CA TYR A 107 -0.39 -2.46 -6.03
C TYR A 107 -1.82 -2.48 -5.44
N LEU A 108 -2.37 -1.32 -5.06
CA LEU A 108 -3.76 -1.26 -4.60
C LEU A 108 -4.75 -1.75 -5.67
N TRP A 109 -4.53 -1.41 -6.93
CA TRP A 109 -5.41 -1.81 -8.04
C TRP A 109 -5.19 -3.25 -8.52
N TYR A 110 -3.94 -3.72 -8.57
CA TYR A 110 -3.57 -4.94 -9.30
C TYR A 110 -2.79 -6.00 -8.49
N ARG A 111 -2.44 -5.71 -7.23
CA ARG A 111 -1.55 -6.54 -6.37
C ARG A 111 -0.16 -6.76 -6.99
N SER A 112 0.66 -7.55 -6.30
CA SER A 112 2.00 -7.93 -6.75
C SER A 112 1.93 -8.91 -7.95
N PRO A 113 2.88 -8.84 -8.89
CA PRO A 113 3.07 -9.86 -9.93
C PRO A 113 2.94 -11.30 -9.42
N GLY A 114 2.15 -12.10 -10.15
CA GLY A 114 1.82 -13.48 -9.76
C GLY A 114 0.57 -13.58 -8.86
N LYS A 115 -0.02 -12.46 -8.43
CA LYS A 115 -1.27 -12.41 -7.68
C LYS A 115 -2.32 -11.61 -8.47
N ASN A 116 -3.59 -12.02 -8.35
CA ASN A 116 -4.72 -11.37 -8.99
C ASN A 116 -5.64 -10.72 -7.96
N GLY A 117 -6.33 -9.66 -8.35
CA GLY A 117 -7.32 -9.00 -7.51
C GLY A 117 -6.99 -7.54 -7.22
N SER A 118 -7.86 -6.91 -6.45
CA SER A 118 -7.81 -5.47 -6.19
C SER A 118 -8.27 -5.18 -4.77
N HIS A 119 -7.62 -4.21 -4.12
CA HIS A 119 -8.00 -3.75 -2.79
C HIS A 119 -9.35 -3.03 -2.77
N PHE A 120 -9.85 -2.64 -3.95
CA PHE A 120 -11.13 -1.95 -4.12
C PHE A 120 -12.28 -2.89 -4.49
N ASN A 121 -11.98 -4.12 -4.94
CA ASN A 121 -12.98 -5.07 -5.39
C ASN A 121 -13.39 -6.03 -4.24
N PRO A 122 -14.62 -5.96 -3.72
CA PRO A 122 -15.06 -6.83 -2.62
C PRO A 122 -15.08 -8.32 -3.01
N SER A 123 -15.11 -8.64 -4.30
CA SER A 123 -15.04 -10.03 -4.79
C SER A 123 -13.61 -10.51 -5.05
N SER A 124 -12.60 -9.71 -4.71
CA SER A 124 -11.18 -10.10 -4.83
C SER A 124 -10.83 -11.25 -3.89
N ASP A 125 -9.93 -12.14 -4.32
CA ASP A 125 -9.39 -13.26 -3.53
C ASP A 125 -8.59 -12.82 -2.28
N LEU A 126 -8.47 -11.51 -2.06
CA LEU A 126 -7.94 -10.91 -0.84
C LEU A 126 -8.91 -11.03 0.34
N PHE A 127 -10.20 -11.17 0.07
CA PHE A 127 -11.26 -10.95 1.04
C PHE A 127 -12.17 -12.16 1.17
N SER A 128 -12.47 -12.54 2.40
CA SER A 128 -13.53 -13.50 2.67
C SER A 128 -14.91 -12.88 2.39
N PRO A 129 -15.97 -13.69 2.16
CA PRO A 129 -17.31 -13.18 1.95
C PRO A 129 -17.84 -12.26 3.08
N LYS A 130 -17.32 -12.43 4.31
CA LYS A 130 -17.72 -11.63 5.48
C LYS A 130 -17.11 -10.23 5.48
N GLU A 131 -16.02 -10.01 4.75
CA GLU A 131 -15.27 -8.74 4.71
C GLU A 131 -15.69 -7.84 3.54
N ARG A 132 -16.60 -8.32 2.67
CA ARG A 132 -17.00 -7.60 1.45
C ARG A 132 -17.59 -6.22 1.74
N LEU A 133 -18.40 -6.12 2.79
CA LEU A 133 -19.02 -4.85 3.18
C LEU A 133 -17.96 -3.84 3.65
N ASP A 134 -16.96 -4.30 4.40
CA ASP A 134 -15.86 -3.48 4.88
C ASP A 134 -15.07 -2.88 3.71
N VAL A 135 -14.83 -3.67 2.66
CA VAL A 135 -14.18 -3.23 1.42
C VAL A 135 -15.04 -2.20 0.69
N ILE A 136 -16.35 -2.43 0.56
CA ILE A 136 -17.26 -1.46 -0.08
C ILE A 136 -17.19 -0.11 0.65
N VAL A 137 -17.28 -0.09 1.98
CA VAL A 137 -17.21 1.14 2.79
C VAL A 137 -15.91 1.90 2.51
N SER A 138 -14.76 1.22 2.60
CA SER A 138 -13.46 1.86 2.37
C SER A 138 -13.29 2.34 0.92
N THR A 139 -13.78 1.58 -0.06
CA THR A 139 -13.79 1.99 -1.47
C THR A 139 -14.64 3.24 -1.68
N THR A 140 -15.83 3.32 -1.06
CA THR A 140 -16.70 4.51 -1.11
C THR A 140 -16.02 5.72 -0.48
N CYS A 141 -15.38 5.58 0.67
CA CYS A 141 -14.62 6.66 1.30
C CYS A 141 -13.49 7.16 0.38
N TRP A 142 -12.74 6.24 -0.24
CA TRP A 142 -11.68 6.58 -1.18
C TRP A 142 -12.19 7.37 -2.39
N PHE A 143 -13.27 6.93 -3.04
CA PHE A 143 -13.87 7.67 -4.16
C PHE A 143 -14.42 9.03 -3.74
N THR A 144 -14.91 9.15 -2.50
CA THR A 144 -15.35 10.43 -1.95
C THR A 144 -14.18 11.40 -1.80
N MET A 145 -13.01 10.94 -1.35
CA MET A 145 -11.80 11.78 -1.30
C MET A 145 -11.36 12.21 -2.69
N ILE A 146 -11.38 11.31 -3.69
CA ILE A 146 -11.08 11.69 -5.08
C ILE A 146 -12.06 12.74 -5.59
N ALA A 147 -13.36 12.56 -5.35
CA ALA A 147 -14.38 13.54 -5.75
C ALA A 147 -14.14 14.90 -5.07
N LEU A 148 -13.74 14.90 -3.79
CA LEU A 148 -13.35 16.12 -3.08
C LEU A 148 -12.14 16.80 -3.71
N LEU A 149 -11.08 16.05 -4.02
CA LEU A 149 -9.87 16.59 -4.67
C LEU A 149 -10.18 17.17 -6.06
N ILE A 150 -11.05 16.52 -6.83
CA ILE A 150 -11.54 17.04 -8.12
C ILE A 150 -12.34 18.32 -7.91
N ALA A 151 -13.27 18.36 -6.94
CA ALA A 151 -14.03 19.57 -6.63
C ALA A 151 -13.11 20.73 -6.22
N MET A 152 -12.10 20.46 -5.39
CA MET A 152 -11.09 21.45 -5.01
C MET A 152 -10.29 21.93 -6.24
N ALA A 153 -9.96 21.05 -7.18
CA ALA A 153 -9.27 21.41 -8.41
C ALA A 153 -10.15 22.27 -9.34
N CYS A 154 -11.47 22.03 -9.37
CA CYS A 154 -12.41 22.85 -10.11
C CYS A 154 -12.57 24.26 -9.52
N VAL A 155 -12.52 24.40 -8.19
CA VAL A 155 -12.70 25.69 -7.49
C VAL A 155 -11.40 26.52 -7.46
N PHE A 156 -10.27 25.89 -7.10
CA PHE A 156 -9.00 26.57 -6.85
C PHE A 156 -7.99 26.41 -8.00
N GLY A 157 -8.31 25.59 -8.99
CA GLY A 157 -7.39 25.20 -10.06
C GLY A 157 -6.57 23.96 -9.71
N LEU A 158 -6.12 23.26 -10.76
CA LEU A 158 -5.35 22.02 -10.62
C LEU A 158 -3.97 22.25 -9.97
N VAL A 159 -3.29 23.34 -10.33
CA VAL A 159 -1.90 23.59 -9.88
C VAL A 159 -1.80 23.73 -8.35
N PRO A 160 -2.66 24.50 -7.65
CA PRO A 160 -2.66 24.53 -6.19
C PRO A 160 -2.90 23.16 -5.55
N VAL A 161 -3.85 22.37 -6.05
CA VAL A 161 -4.14 21.03 -5.52
C VAL A 161 -2.95 20.09 -5.70
N LEU A 162 -2.31 20.10 -6.87
CA LEU A 162 -1.09 19.32 -7.10
C LEU A 162 0.04 19.76 -6.17
N LYS A 163 0.25 21.06 -5.96
CA LYS A 163 1.33 21.54 -5.09
C LYS A 163 1.09 21.26 -3.61
N LEU A 164 -0.16 21.37 -3.14
CA LEU A 164 -0.50 21.25 -1.73
C LEU A 164 -0.77 19.81 -1.30
N TYR A 165 -1.26 18.97 -2.21
CA TYR A 165 -1.68 17.60 -1.94
C TYR A 165 -0.98 16.58 -2.84
N GLY A 166 -0.98 16.79 -4.16
CA GLY A 166 -0.48 15.80 -5.13
C GLY A 166 1.01 15.48 -5.00
N VAL A 167 1.89 16.50 -4.92
CA VAL A 167 3.33 16.30 -4.76
C VAL A 167 3.66 15.73 -3.36
N PRO A 168 3.10 16.23 -2.25
CA PRO A 168 3.23 15.57 -0.95
C PRO A 168 2.75 14.11 -0.92
N TYR A 169 1.64 13.80 -1.60
CA TYR A 169 1.14 12.43 -1.75
C TYR A 169 2.17 11.54 -2.46
N ALA A 170 2.80 12.01 -3.53
CA ALA A 170 3.87 11.27 -4.19
C ALA A 170 5.07 11.02 -3.27
N VAL A 171 5.45 11.99 -2.44
CA VAL A 171 6.50 11.83 -1.42
C VAL A 171 6.11 10.80 -0.36
N PHE A 172 4.85 10.78 0.08
CA PHE A 172 4.33 9.73 0.97
C PHE A 172 4.44 8.33 0.32
N VAL A 173 4.01 8.19 -0.94
CA VAL A 173 4.10 6.93 -1.67
C VAL A 173 5.55 6.45 -1.74
N MET A 174 6.50 7.35 -2.04
CA MET A 174 7.93 7.03 -2.06
C MET A 174 8.44 6.57 -0.68
N TRP A 175 8.00 7.19 0.41
CA TRP A 175 8.34 6.74 1.77
C TRP A 175 7.82 5.34 2.06
N LEU A 176 6.54 5.08 1.76
CA LEU A 176 5.91 3.80 1.97
C LEU A 176 6.59 2.68 1.18
N ASP A 177 6.82 2.88 -0.12
CA ASP A 177 7.48 1.88 -0.96
C ASP A 177 8.95 1.68 -0.55
N LEU A 178 9.68 2.74 -0.21
CA LEU A 178 11.07 2.63 0.25
C LEU A 178 11.17 1.83 1.54
N VAL A 179 10.38 2.20 2.55
CA VAL A 179 10.40 1.54 3.86
C VAL A 179 9.99 0.08 3.70
N THR A 180 8.91 -0.21 2.98
CA THR A 180 8.47 -1.58 2.74
C THR A 180 9.52 -2.37 1.98
N TYR A 181 10.11 -1.81 0.92
CA TYR A 181 11.21 -2.46 0.19
C TYR A 181 12.35 -2.86 1.11
N LEU A 182 12.82 -1.95 1.99
CA LEU A 182 13.91 -2.23 2.93
C LEU A 182 13.55 -3.29 3.98
N HIS A 183 12.29 -3.38 4.40
CA HIS A 183 11.83 -4.45 5.29
C HIS A 183 11.89 -5.83 4.64
N HIS A 184 11.75 -5.89 3.30
CA HIS A 184 11.79 -7.13 2.53
C HIS A 184 13.16 -7.44 1.92
N HIS A 185 14.05 -6.45 1.82
CA HIS A 185 15.36 -6.53 1.17
C HIS A 185 16.44 -5.94 2.09
N GLY A 186 16.73 -6.66 3.17
CA GLY A 186 17.84 -6.44 4.09
C GLY A 186 19.13 -7.17 3.69
N HIS A 187 20.07 -7.30 4.64
CA HIS A 187 21.37 -7.97 4.42
C HIS A 187 21.19 -9.39 3.84
N GLN A 188 22.24 -9.96 3.21
CA GLN A 188 22.19 -11.13 2.31
C GLN A 188 21.62 -12.44 2.90
N ASP A 189 21.12 -12.42 4.13
CA ASP A 189 20.66 -13.55 4.92
C ASP A 189 19.16 -13.53 5.25
N LEU A 190 18.33 -12.63 4.68
CA LEU A 190 16.87 -12.68 4.92
C LEU A 190 16.29 -13.97 4.31
N PRO A 191 15.86 -14.94 5.13
CA PRO A 191 15.42 -16.22 4.62
C PRO A 191 14.00 -16.11 4.08
N TRP A 192 13.79 -16.59 2.86
CA TRP A 192 12.46 -16.86 2.31
C TRP A 192 12.09 -18.31 2.56
N TYR A 193 10.85 -18.58 2.96
CA TYR A 193 10.39 -19.92 3.30
C TYR A 193 9.37 -20.43 2.28
N ARG A 194 9.36 -21.75 2.05
CA ARG A 194 8.35 -22.45 1.26
C ARG A 194 7.86 -23.69 2.01
N GLY A 195 6.55 -23.94 1.97
CA GLY A 195 5.90 -25.10 2.58
C GLY A 195 5.09 -24.79 3.84
N GLU A 196 4.48 -25.82 4.42
CA GLU A 196 3.72 -25.72 5.68
C GLU A 196 4.65 -25.38 6.86
N ARG A 197 4.14 -24.68 7.89
CA ARG A 197 4.94 -24.17 9.02
C ARG A 197 5.77 -25.25 9.76
N ASN A 198 5.33 -26.51 9.69
CA ASN A 198 5.98 -27.67 10.34
C ASN A 198 6.95 -28.43 9.40
N GLY A 199 7.18 -27.95 8.18
CA GLY A 199 8.09 -28.53 7.18
C GLY A 199 8.68 -27.47 6.24
N ALA A 200 8.75 -26.23 6.70
CA ALA A 200 9.21 -25.11 5.89
C ALA A 200 10.73 -25.19 5.69
N THR A 201 11.15 -25.24 4.43
CA THR A 201 12.57 -25.18 4.06
C THR A 201 12.89 -23.74 3.65
N SER A 202 14.02 -23.22 4.13
CA SER A 202 14.54 -21.94 3.63
C SER A 202 14.93 -22.09 2.16
N VAL A 203 14.48 -21.14 1.35
CA VAL A 203 14.82 -20.98 -0.05
C VAL A 203 15.79 -19.80 -0.12
N VAL A 204 16.96 -20.04 -0.70
CA VAL A 204 17.87 -18.95 -1.06
C VAL A 204 17.23 -18.25 -2.26
N ALA A 205 16.82 -17.01 -2.06
CA ALA A 205 16.19 -16.16 -3.07
C ALA A 205 17.25 -15.35 -3.84
#